data_AF-A0A090VZ06-F1
#
_entry.id   AF-A0A090VZ06-F1
#
_cell.length_a   1.000
_cell.length_b   1.000
_cell.length_c   1.000
_cell.angle_alpha   90.00
_cell.angle_beta   90.00
_cell.angle_gamma   90.00
#
_symmetry.space_group_name_H-M   'P 1'
#
loop_
_entity.id
_entity.type
_entity.pdbx_description
1 polymer ?
#
loop_
_entity_poly.entity_id
_entity_poly.type
_entity_poly.pdbx_seq_one_letter_code
_entity_poly.pdbx_strand_id
1 'polypeptide(L)' 'MFSEIIDSITYVKLETSKKCIVGEIQKIINYKNRFYIHDRKTKSILWFTSKGEYLNKIRQIGKGLESI' A
#
# COMPACT_ATOMS: atom_id res chain seq x y z
N MET A 1 25.43 20.06 -4.68
CA MET A 1 25.42 19.08 -3.57
C MET A 1 24.21 18.13 -3.60
N PHE A 2 22.95 18.53 -3.31
CA PHE A 2 21.81 17.58 -3.38
C PHE A 2 21.50 17.11 -4.81
N SER A 3 21.63 18.00 -5.79
CA SER A 3 21.46 17.71 -7.22
C SER A 3 22.54 16.79 -7.81
N GLU A 4 23.62 16.50 -7.06
CA GLU A 4 24.69 15.58 -7.51
C GLU A 4 24.43 14.14 -7.09
N ILE A 5 23.50 13.91 -6.15
CA ILE A 5 23.21 12.58 -5.57
C ILE A 5 21.80 12.10 -5.98
N ILE A 6 20.89 13.03 -6.28
CA ILE A 6 19.52 12.73 -6.67
C ILE A 6 19.40 12.84 -8.19
N ASP A 7 19.25 11.70 -8.87
CA ASP A 7 18.98 11.67 -10.32
C ASP A 7 17.58 12.18 -10.66
N SER A 8 16.57 11.75 -9.90
CA SER A 8 15.18 12.16 -10.13
C SER A 8 14.30 11.98 -8.91
N ILE A 9 13.26 12.79 -8.83
CA ILE A 9 12.16 12.66 -7.86
C ILE A 9 10.89 12.46 -8.65
N THR A 10 10.11 11.44 -8.31
CA THR A 10 8.83 11.15 -8.94
C THR A 10 7.73 11.12 -7.90
N TYR A 11 6.58 11.72 -8.25
CA TYR A 11 5.37 11.65 -7.46
C TYR A 11 4.34 10.75 -8.13
N VAL A 12 3.81 9.78 -7.39
CA VAL A 12 2.73 8.89 -7.86
C VAL A 12 1.50 9.13 -6.99
N LYS A 13 0.43 9.64 -7.61
CA LYS A 13 -0.86 9.81 -6.93
C LYS A 13 -1.57 8.46 -6.89
N LEU A 14 -1.84 7.96 -5.68
CA LEU A 14 -2.65 6.76 -5.50
C LEU A 14 -4.13 7.07 -5.76
N GLU A 15 -4.85 6.11 -6.32
CA GLU A 15 -6.31 6.16 -6.42
C GLU A 15 -6.90 6.31 -5.01
N THR A 16 -7.82 7.27 -4.86
CA THR A 16 -8.56 7.51 -3.62
C THR A 16 -10.05 7.34 -3.88
N SER A 17 -10.55 6.11 -3.73
CA SER A 17 -11.96 5.77 -3.85
C SER A 17 -12.43 5.02 -2.61
N LYS A 18 -13.75 4.86 -2.45
CA LYS A 18 -14.34 4.10 -1.33
C LYS A 18 -13.80 2.67 -1.22
N LYS A 19 -13.23 2.11 -2.31
CA LYS A 19 -12.68 0.75 -2.38
C LYS A 19 -11.27 0.65 -1.76
N CYS A 20 -10.52 1.75 -1.73
CA CYS A 20 -9.07 1.74 -1.48
C CYS A 20 -8.59 2.81 -0.48
N ILE A 21 -9.48 3.28 0.40
CA ILE A 21 -9.11 4.21 1.47
C ILE A 21 -7.99 3.59 2.33
N VAL A 22 -6.86 4.28 2.39
CA VAL A 22 -5.72 3.96 3.25
C VAL A 22 -5.83 4.79 4.52
N GLY A 23 -5.86 4.13 5.68
CA GLY A 23 -5.94 4.79 6.98
C GLY A 23 -4.59 5.27 7.50
N GLU A 24 -3.69 4.32 7.82
CA GLU A 24 -2.36 4.61 8.35
C GLU A 24 -1.33 3.74 7.63
N ILE A 25 -0.45 4.38 6.84
CA ILE A 25 0.63 3.69 6.14
C ILE A 25 1.70 3.31 7.16
N GLN A 26 1.82 2.03 7.48
CA GLN A 26 2.91 1.51 8.30
C GLN A 26 4.13 1.11 7.47
N LYS A 27 3.91 0.62 6.25
CA LYS A 27 4.98 0.18 5.36
C LYS A 27 4.55 0.26 3.90
N ILE A 28 5.48 0.59 3.03
CA ILE A 28 5.36 0.50 1.58
C ILE A 28 6.45 -0.45 1.07
N ILE A 29 6.08 -1.38 0.18
CA ILE A 29 7.01 -2.26 -0.53
C ILE A 29 6.78 -2.08 -2.03
N ASN A 30 7.85 -1.82 -2.78
CA ASN A 30 7.84 -1.92 -4.24
C ASN A 30 8.30 -3.33 -4.63
N TYR A 31 7.44 -4.08 -5.31
CA TYR A 31 7.77 -5.41 -5.80
C TYR A 31 6.99 -5.71 -7.08
N LYS A 32 7.67 -6.27 -8.09
CA LYS A 32 7.07 -6.63 -9.39
C LYS A 32 6.19 -5.51 -9.98
N ASN A 33 6.74 -4.29 -10.01
CA ASN A 33 6.09 -3.10 -10.59
C ASN A 33 4.75 -2.73 -9.93
N ARG A 34 4.63 -2.98 -8.62
CA ARG A 34 3.46 -2.69 -7.79
C ARG A 34 3.89 -2.12 -6.46
N PHE A 35 3.04 -1.26 -5.90
CA PHE A 35 3.19 -0.77 -4.55
C PHE A 35 2.27 -1.56 -3.62
N TYR A 36 2.83 -2.18 -2.61
CA TYR A 36 2.09 -2.85 -1.54
C TYR A 36 2.14 -1.96 -0.30
N ILE A 37 0.97 -1.60 0.22
CA ILE A 37 0.80 -0.70 1.35
C ILE A 37 0.18 -1.48 2.49
N HIS A 38 0.92 -1.57 3.59
CA HIS A 38 0.40 -2.10 4.84
C HIS A 38 -0.35 -0.97 5.57
N ASP A 39 -1.68 -1.07 5.58
CA ASP A 39 -2.57 -0.19 6.33
C ASP A 39 -2.80 -0.75 7.73
N ARG A 40 -2.14 -0.15 8.72
CA ARG A 40 -2.19 -0.58 10.12
C ARG A 40 -3.57 -0.41 10.72
N LYS A 41 -4.26 0.68 10.36
CA LYS A 41 -5.58 1.01 10.91
C LYS A 41 -6.62 -0.03 10.53
N THR A 42 -6.57 -0.52 9.29
CA THR A 42 -7.54 -1.52 8.80
C THR A 42 -7.03 -2.96 8.86
N LYS A 43 -5.77 -3.16 9.34
CA LYS A 43 -5.06 -4.45 9.37
C LYS A 43 -5.11 -5.14 8.02
N SER A 44 -4.73 -4.42 6.97
CA SER A 44 -4.84 -4.90 5.60
C SER A 44 -3.64 -4.52 4.75
N ILE A 45 -3.46 -5.25 3.65
CA ILE A 45 -2.48 -4.94 2.61
C ILE A 45 -3.27 -4.54 1.37
N LEU A 46 -3.12 -3.30 0.93
CA LEU A 46 -3.61 -2.83 -0.36
C LEU A 46 -2.46 -2.87 -1.35
N TRP A 47 -2.74 -3.07 -2.63
CA TRP A 47 -1.72 -2.86 -3.66
C TRP A 47 -2.24 -2.12 -4.87
N PHE A 48 -1.30 -1.41 -5.47
CA PHE A 48 -1.53 -0.47 -6.56
C PHE A 48 -0.56 -0.77 -7.70
N THR A 49 -0.94 -0.40 -8.93
CA THR A 49 0.00 -0.37 -10.05
C THR A 49 1.13 0.63 -9.78
N SER A 50 2.21 0.58 -10.55
CA SER A 50 3.27 1.61 -10.46
C SER A 50 2.79 3.02 -10.85
N LYS A 51 1.60 3.14 -11.47
CA LYS A 51 0.94 4.42 -11.78
C LYS A 51 -0.01 4.89 -10.67
N GLY A 52 -0.19 4.09 -9.62
CA GLY A 52 -1.04 4.42 -8.47
C GLY A 52 -2.49 3.97 -8.58
N GLU A 53 -2.87 3.20 -9.61
CA GLU A 53 -4.23 2.68 -9.75
C GLU A 53 -4.47 1.54 -8.76
N TYR A 54 -5.64 1.50 -8.12
CA TYR A 54 -5.94 0.44 -7.16
C TYR A 54 -6.11 -0.91 -7.86
N LEU A 55 -5.46 -1.94 -7.33
CA LEU A 55 -5.61 -3.30 -7.83
C LEU A 55 -6.49 -4.13 -6.90
N ASN A 56 -6.10 -4.28 -5.63
CA ASN A 56 -6.87 -5.07 -4.68
C ASN A 56 -6.41 -4.85 -3.23
N LYS A 57 -7.10 -5.54 -2.30
CA LYS A 57 -6.87 -5.51 -0.86
C LYS A 57 -7.00 -6.91 -0.27
N ILE A 58 -6.05 -7.31 0.56
CA ILE A 58 -6.15 -8.48 1.44
C ILE A 58 -6.35 -8.00 2.86
N ARG A 59 -7.38 -8.51 3.53
CA ARG A 59 -7.64 -8.30 4.95
C ARG A 59 -7.90 -9.67 5.57
N GLN A 60 -6.93 -10.19 6.33
CA GLN A 60 -7.14 -11.37 7.17
C GLN A 60 -7.34 -10.90 8.60
N ILE A 61 -8.61 -10.85 9.03
CA ILE A 61 -8.94 -10.89 10.45
C ILE A 61 -9.26 -12.35 10.72
N GLY A 62 -8.28 -13.11 11.16
CA GLY A 62 -8.54 -14.45 11.68
C GLY A 62 -9.48 -14.32 12.88
N LYS A 63 -10.55 -15.12 12.89
CA LYS A 63 -11.08 -15.60 14.17
C LYS A 63 -10.10 -16.71 14.54
N GLY A 64 -9.26 -16.50 15.55
CA GLY A 64 -8.55 -17.64 16.14
C GLY A 64 -9.60 -18.71 16.47
N LEU A 65 -9.26 -19.99 16.34
CA LEU A 65 -10.14 -21.06 16.80
C LEU A 65 -10.51 -20.79 18.27
N GLU A 66 -11.71 -20.27 18.51
CA GLU A 66 -12.31 -20.14 19.85
C GLU A 66 -13.15 -21.39 20.19
N SER A 67 -12.93 -22.52 19.51
CA SER A 67 -13.69 -23.75 19.78
C SER A 67 -12.96 -24.99 19.28
N ILE A 68 -11.99 -25.51 20.03
CA ILE A 68 -11.79 -26.96 20.29
C ILE A 68 -11.20 -27.09 21.69
#